data_AF-A0A8T3PLM1-F1
#
_entry.id   AF-A0A8T3PLM1-F1
#
_cell.length_a   1.000
_cell.length_b   1.000
_cell.length_c   1.000
_cell.angle_alpha   90.00
_cell.angle_beta   90.00
_cell.angle_gamma   90.00
#
_symmetry.space_group_name_H-M   'P 1'
#
loop_
_entity.id
_entity.type
_entity.pdbx_description
1 polymer ?
#
loop_
_entity_poly.entity_id
_entity_poly.type
_entity_poly.pdbx_seq_one_letter_code
_entity_poly.pdbx_strand_id
1 'polypeptide(L)'
;MWDLVELIGDRLEEYEARAHPWGEAEPVEALRYLMQAHGLTQSDLPEVGNQGVLSEILAGNLELNVRQVRALGERFGVDPAVFAV
;
A
#
# COMPACT_ATOMS: atom_id res chain seq x y z
N MET A 1 -30.43 -12.30 -13.91
CA MET A 1 -29.01 -12.31 -14.38
C MET A 1 -28.21 -11.13 -13.82
N TRP A 2 -28.82 -10.23 -13.04
CA TRP A 2 -28.14 -9.21 -12.24
C TRP A 2 -28.14 -9.54 -10.73
N ASP A 3 -28.93 -10.54 -10.34
CA ASP A 3 -29.20 -10.95 -8.95
C ASP A 3 -27.95 -11.40 -8.18
N LEU A 4 -26.92 -11.90 -8.89
CA LEU A 4 -25.69 -12.36 -8.26
C LEU A 4 -24.73 -11.21 -7.92
N VAL A 5 -24.74 -10.14 -8.72
CA VAL A 5 -23.87 -8.98 -8.48
C VAL A 5 -24.40 -8.17 -7.30
N GLU A 6 -25.72 -7.97 -7.22
CA GLU A 6 -26.35 -7.29 -6.07
C GLU A 6 -26.19 -8.10 -4.77
N LEU A 7 -26.36 -9.42 -4.81
CA LEU A 7 -26.19 -10.28 -3.63
C LEU A 7 -24.73 -10.33 -3.13
N ILE A 8 -23.75 -10.31 -4.04
CA ILE A 8 -22.33 -10.25 -3.67
C ILE A 8 -21.99 -8.85 -3.15
N GLY A 9 -22.55 -7.78 -3.73
CA GLY A 9 -22.34 -6.41 -3.25
C GLY A 9 -22.85 -6.20 -1.82
N ASP A 10 -24.07 -6.65 -1.54
CA ASP A 10 -24.68 -6.56 -0.21
C ASP A 10 -23.91 -7.41 0.82
N ARG A 11 -23.45 -8.61 0.41
CA ARG A 11 -22.57 -9.45 1.25
C ARG A 11 -21.15 -8.92 1.37
N LEU A 12 -20.66 -8.12 0.43
CA LEU A 12 -19.35 -7.48 0.48
C LEU A 12 -19.40 -6.29 1.44
N GLU A 13 -20.45 -5.47 1.41
CA GLU A 13 -20.68 -4.41 2.41
C GLU A 13 -20.77 -4.99 3.83
N GLU A 14 -21.51 -6.09 4.01
CA GLU A 14 -21.62 -6.76 5.30
C GLU A 14 -20.32 -7.47 5.73
N TYR A 15 -19.48 -7.90 4.77
CA TYR A 15 -18.16 -8.46 5.02
C TYR A 15 -17.16 -7.36 5.36
N GLU A 16 -17.10 -6.25 4.62
CA GLU A 16 -16.25 -5.08 4.92
C GLU A 16 -16.60 -4.45 6.26
N ALA A 17 -17.89 -4.40 6.62
CA ALA A 17 -18.35 -3.89 7.91
C ALA A 17 -18.02 -4.82 9.10
N ARG A 18 -17.80 -6.12 8.84
CA ARG A 18 -17.63 -7.16 9.89
C ARG A 18 -16.23 -7.76 9.91
N ALA A 19 -15.45 -7.63 8.84
CA ALA A 19 -14.11 -8.16 8.67
C ALA A 19 -13.05 -7.19 9.18
N HIS A 20 -13.11 -6.84 10.47
CA HIS A 20 -12.12 -6.03 11.17
C HIS A 20 -11.99 -4.59 10.63
N PRO A 21 -11.74 -3.57 11.47
CA PRO A 21 -10.93 -2.46 10.97
C PRO A 21 -9.62 -3.12 10.55
N TRP A 22 -9.39 -3.31 9.25
CA TRP A 22 -8.03 -3.39 8.76
C TRP A 22 -7.47 -2.05 9.19
N GLY A 23 -6.83 -2.01 10.36
CA GLY A 23 -6.17 -0.79 10.83
C GLY A 23 -5.38 -0.30 9.64
N GLU A 24 -5.60 0.96 9.24
CA GLU A 24 -4.99 1.57 8.06
C GLU A 24 -3.62 0.93 7.88
N ALA A 25 -3.47 0.08 6.86
CA ALA A 25 -2.24 -0.66 6.70
C ALA A 25 -1.16 0.43 6.63
N GLU A 26 -0.27 0.48 7.62
CA GLU A 26 0.66 1.59 7.68
C GLU A 26 1.36 1.63 6.31
N PRO A 27 1.53 2.80 5.68
CA PRO A 27 2.14 2.92 4.35
C PRO A 27 3.40 2.07 4.14
N VAL A 28 4.12 1.85 5.25
CA VAL A 28 5.29 0.97 5.35
C VAL A 28 4.96 -0.52 5.15
N GLU A 29 3.88 -1.04 5.72
CA GLU A 29 3.42 -2.43 5.51
C GLU A 29 2.97 -2.66 4.06
N ALA A 30 2.22 -1.72 3.48
CA ALA A 30 1.84 -1.77 2.08
C ALA A 30 3.08 -1.81 1.17
N LEU A 31 4.08 -0.97 1.47
CA LEU A 31 5.36 -0.96 0.76
C LEU A 31 6.11 -2.30 0.91
N ARG A 32 6.21 -2.85 2.12
CA ARG A 32 6.84 -4.18 2.33
C ARG A 32 6.17 -5.27 1.53
N TYR A 33 4.84 -5.30 1.54
CA TYR A 33 4.07 -6.27 0.80
C TYR A 33 4.36 -6.19 -0.71
N LEU A 34 4.33 -4.98 -1.26
CA LEU A 34 4.62 -4.75 -2.69
C LEU A 34 6.07 -5.09 -3.04
N MET A 35 7.03 -4.76 -2.17
CA MET A 35 8.42 -5.19 -2.34
C MET A 35 8.53 -6.72 -2.39
N GLN A 36 7.88 -7.42 -1.46
CA GLN A 36 7.92 -8.88 -1.41
C GLN A 36 7.21 -9.52 -2.62
N ALA A 37 6.04 -9.03 -3.00
CA ALA A 37 5.26 -9.52 -4.12
C ALA A 37 5.99 -9.35 -5.46
N HIS A 38 6.77 -8.28 -5.61
CA HIS A 38 7.57 -8.00 -6.80
C HIS A 38 9.02 -8.49 -6.70
N GLY A 39 9.42 -9.11 -5.59
CA GLY A 39 10.80 -9.58 -5.36
C GLY A 39 11.85 -8.45 -5.33
N LEU A 40 11.45 -7.25 -4.93
CA LEU A 40 12.29 -6.06 -4.90
C LEU A 40 12.99 -5.90 -3.54
N THR A 41 14.23 -5.44 -3.59
CA THR A 41 14.97 -5.00 -2.41
C THR A 41 14.93 -3.47 -2.28
N GLN A 42 15.43 -2.94 -1.16
CA GLN A 42 15.54 -1.49 -0.97
C GLN A 42 16.42 -0.84 -2.05
N SER A 43 17.42 -1.56 -2.57
CA SER A 43 18.30 -1.05 -3.63
C SER A 43 17.57 -0.88 -4.98
N ASP A 44 16.42 -1.54 -5.15
CA ASP A 44 15.64 -1.50 -6.39
C ASP A 44 14.61 -0.37 -6.44
N LEU A 45 14.52 0.46 -5.39
CA LEU A 45 13.60 1.60 -5.28
C LEU A 45 14.34 2.97 -5.22
N PRO A 46 15.20 3.31 -6.22
CA PRO A 46 15.97 4.55 -6.21
C PRO A 46 15.10 5.83 -6.23
N GLU A 47 13.85 5.74 -6.66
CA GLU A 47 12.88 6.84 -6.69
C GLU A 47 12.50 7.34 -5.29
N VAL A 48 12.54 6.45 -4.29
CA VAL A 48 12.25 6.82 -2.90
C VAL A 48 13.48 7.49 -2.28
N GLY A 49 14.66 6.93 -2.50
CA GLY A 49 15.90 7.46 -1.98
C GLY A 49 17.01 6.42 -2.00
N ASN A 50 18.09 6.71 -1.27
CA ASN A 50 19.14 5.71 -1.07
C ASN A 50 18.64 4.59 -0.13
N GLN A 51 19.40 3.50 -0.06
CA GLN A 51 19.09 2.36 0.79
C GLN A 51 18.92 2.74 2.27
N GLY A 52 19.66 3.72 2.78
CA GLY A 52 19.52 4.19 4.16
C GLY A 52 18.18 4.88 4.42
N VAL A 53 17.72 5.74 3.51
CA VAL A 53 16.42 6.42 3.61
C VAL A 53 15.29 5.40 3.58
N LEU A 54 15.36 4.41 2.68
CA LEU A 54 14.38 3.33 2.63
C LEU A 54 14.39 2.47 3.89
N SER A 55 15.57 2.19 4.47
CA SER A 55 15.66 1.47 5.74
C SER A 55 14.99 2.23 6.87
N GLU A 56 15.18 3.54 6.96
CA GLU A 56 14.55 4.39 7.99
C GLU A 56 13.03 4.50 7.80
N ILE A 57 12.55 4.60 6.55
CA ILE A 57 11.12 4.54 6.23
C ILE A 57 10.55 3.18 6.63
N LEU A 58 11.23 2.10 6.26
CA LEU A 58 10.83 0.74 6.63
C LEU A 58 10.95 0.47 8.14
N ALA A 59 11.71 1.27 8.88
CA ALA A 59 11.76 1.21 10.34
C ALA A 59 10.66 2.07 11.01
N GLY A 60 9.94 2.88 10.25
CA GLY A 60 8.98 3.86 10.77
C GLY A 60 9.62 5.12 11.37
N ASN A 61 10.93 5.31 11.18
CA ASN A 61 11.65 6.49 11.67
C ASN A 61 11.45 7.71 10.76
N LEU A 62 11.08 7.48 9.50
CA LEU A 62 10.83 8.52 8.50
C LEU A 62 9.51 8.26 7.77
N GLU A 63 8.79 9.35 7.51
CA GLU A 63 7.57 9.33 6.70
C GLU A 63 7.88 9.51 5.21
N LEU A 64 7.02 8.94 4.37
CA LEU A 64 7.08 9.15 2.92
C LEU A 64 6.60 10.55 2.59
N ASN A 65 7.37 11.29 1.79
CA ASN A 65 6.93 12.57 1.27
C ASN A 65 6.06 12.42 0.01
N VAL A 66 5.30 13.47 -0.32
CA VAL A 66 4.38 13.49 -1.48
C VAL A 66 5.06 13.10 -2.80
N ARG A 67 6.34 13.43 -2.99
CA ARG A 67 7.08 13.05 -4.21
C ARG A 67 7.31 11.54 -4.26
N GLN A 68 7.72 10.94 -3.13
CA GLN A 68 7.96 9.50 -3.01
C GLN A 68 6.66 8.70 -3.13
N VAL A 69 5.59 9.17 -2.47
CA VAL A 69 4.25 8.56 -2.55
C VAL A 69 3.76 8.48 -3.99
N ARG A 70 3.89 9.56 -4.77
CA ARG A 70 3.53 9.56 -6.20
C ARG A 70 4.40 8.60 -7.01
N ALA A 71 5.71 8.61 -6.80
CA ALA A 71 6.63 7.74 -7.52
C ALA A 71 6.34 6.25 -7.24
N LEU A 72 5.99 5.90 -5.99
CA LEU A 72 5.59 4.55 -5.61
C LEU A 72 4.24 4.16 -6.24
N GLY A 73 3.26 5.07 -6.25
CA GLY A 73 1.99 4.85 -6.95
C GLY A 73 2.18 4.55 -8.43
N GLU A 74 3.03 5.33 -9.11
CA GLU A 74 3.39 5.10 -10.52
C GLU A 74 4.15 3.79 -10.72
N ARG A 75 5.12 3.47 -9.85
CA ARG A 75 5.94 2.25 -9.90
C ARG A 75 5.12 0.98 -9.77
N PHE A 76 4.19 0.96 -8.82
CA PHE A 76 3.37 -0.21 -8.50
C PHE A 76 2.01 -0.21 -9.21
N GLY A 77 1.65 0.87 -9.89
CA GLY A 77 0.35 1.00 -10.57
C GLY A 77 -0.82 1.04 -9.58
N VAL A 78 -0.59 1.57 -8.38
CA VAL A 78 -1.60 1.67 -7.30
C VAL A 78 -1.92 3.13 -7.02
N ASP A 79 -3.07 3.39 -6.41
CA ASP A 79 -3.41 4.74 -5.97
C ASP A 79 -2.35 5.24 -4.96
N PRO A 80 -1.74 6.42 -5.17
CA PRO A 80 -0.77 6.98 -4.23
C PRO A 80 -1.31 7.12 -2.80
N ALA A 81 -2.62 7.23 -2.60
CA ALA A 81 -3.25 7.27 -1.28
C ALA A 81 -2.90 6.04 -0.41
N VAL A 82 -2.54 4.90 -1.02
CA VAL A 82 -2.07 3.70 -0.30
C VAL A 82 -0.81 3.97 0.55
N PHE A 83 0.00 4.97 0.15
CA PHE A 83 1.23 5.33 0.85
C PHE A 83 1.15 6.65 1.61
N ALA A 84 -0.01 7.32 1.59
CA ALA A 84 -0.21 8.58 2.29
C ALA A 84 -0.65 8.29 3.73
N VAL A 85 0.01 8.94 4.69
CA VAL A 85 -0.47 9.09 6.08
C VAL A 85 -1.33 10.35 6.16
#